data_AF-A0A8J5MZ75-F1
#
_entry.id   AF-A0A8J5MZ75-F1
#
_cell.length_a   1.000
_cell.length_b   1.000
_cell.length_c   1.000
_cell.angle_alpha   90.00
_cell.angle_beta   90.00
_cell.angle_gamma   90.00
#
_symmetry.space_group_name_H-M   'P 1'
#
loop_
_entity.id
_entity.type
_entity.pdbx_description
1 polymer ?
#
loop_
_entity_poly.entity_id
_entity_poly.type
_entity_poly.pdbx_seq_one_letter_code
_entity_poly.pdbx_strand_id
1 'polypeptide(L)'
;MSLAKSPFVVQIKELLQLLDAEALLALARTATNNRILPLNAKEAIEIILLHTPDLGRLFSYRRITSQVLFTYLHDKKVSSAGFSNKNQLMLAIQDLWAKQSNKDVVSEHVTVKRRATSSPESKCRKGRREVRSNSTGALGNFVGGDVSITNICVKQYEVSGVQVLPTCVVTPTQSRATVVRSDEFTRDFCEWYFTMVNRLQPECAHLIGDMFREEIFYHNSTTDIYLIGQTSEELHAQGGANTFALLRDTFNKFGLLFSPNLENGTQAFKSNHGMVRICCCGTLHHANSFVGIFEQENGLICSPVDRTWKIMYIKINLRQMSGQTVPPSLPPCQVFEIET
;
A
#
# COMPACT_ATOMS: atom_id res chain seq x y z
N MET A 1 -16.69 10.36 -18.21
CA MET A 1 -17.49 9.42 -19.01
C MET A 1 -17.90 8.27 -18.10
N SER A 2 -19.01 7.58 -18.34
CA SER A 2 -19.40 6.40 -17.55
C SER A 2 -19.09 5.13 -18.32
N LEU A 3 -18.95 4.00 -17.61
CA LEU A 3 -18.71 2.69 -18.24
C LEU A 3 -19.82 2.30 -19.21
N ALA A 4 -21.05 2.83 -19.07
CA ALA A 4 -22.15 2.61 -20.00
C ALA A 4 -21.83 3.03 -21.45
N LYS A 5 -20.86 3.94 -21.66
CA LYS A 5 -20.40 4.38 -22.99
C LYS A 5 -19.08 3.72 -23.41
N SER A 6 -18.56 2.78 -22.63
CA SER A 6 -17.30 2.10 -22.91
C SER A 6 -17.47 1.10 -24.07
N PRO A 7 -16.46 0.88 -24.93
CA PRO A 7 -16.48 -0.23 -25.89
C PRO A 7 -16.52 -1.61 -25.21
N PHE A 8 -16.23 -1.69 -23.92
CA PHE A 8 -16.11 -2.95 -23.17
C PHE A 8 -17.36 -3.33 -22.36
N VAL A 9 -18.52 -2.70 -22.63
CA VAL A 9 -19.76 -2.91 -21.85
C VAL A 9 -20.16 -4.39 -21.78
N VAL A 10 -20.01 -5.14 -22.87
CA VAL A 10 -20.38 -6.57 -22.90
C VAL A 10 -19.48 -7.37 -21.95
N GLN A 11 -18.18 -7.16 -22.04
CA GLN A 11 -17.19 -7.86 -21.22
C GLN A 11 -17.30 -7.49 -19.73
N ILE A 12 -17.62 -6.22 -19.43
CA ILE A 12 -17.88 -5.77 -18.06
C ILE A 12 -19.11 -6.49 -17.50
N LYS A 13 -20.18 -6.66 -18.28
CA LYS A 13 -21.38 -7.40 -17.83
C LYS A 13 -21.08 -8.86 -17.54
N GLU A 14 -20.32 -9.53 -18.41
CA GLU A 14 -19.90 -10.92 -18.21
C GLU A 14 -19.08 -11.08 -16.93
N LEU A 15 -18.14 -10.16 -16.68
CA LEU A 15 -17.33 -10.18 -15.47
C LEU A 15 -18.18 -9.96 -14.21
N LEU A 16 -19.13 -9.03 -14.24
CA LEU A 16 -20.01 -8.74 -13.10
C LEU A 16 -20.96 -9.91 -12.79
N GLN A 17 -21.31 -10.74 -13.77
CA GLN A 17 -22.13 -11.93 -13.57
C GLN A 17 -21.40 -13.06 -12.82
N LEU A 18 -20.08 -12.99 -12.68
CA LEU A 18 -19.32 -13.94 -11.85
C LEU A 18 -19.45 -13.66 -10.35
N LEU A 19 -19.98 -12.50 -9.97
CA LEU A 19 -20.24 -12.15 -8.57
C LEU A 19 -21.53 -12.79 -8.10
N ASP A 20 -21.58 -13.14 -6.81
CA ASP A 20 -22.84 -13.53 -6.18
C ASP A 20 -23.81 -12.33 -6.10
N ALA A 21 -25.10 -12.64 -5.92
CA ALA A 21 -26.14 -11.61 -5.90
C ALA A 21 -25.88 -10.57 -4.79
N GLU A 22 -25.41 -11.00 -3.62
CA GLU A 22 -25.13 -10.11 -2.50
C GLU A 22 -23.95 -9.17 -2.77
N ALA A 23 -22.81 -9.66 -3.29
CA ALA A 23 -21.68 -8.80 -3.60
C ALA A 23 -22.00 -7.84 -4.74
N LEU A 24 -22.80 -8.26 -5.73
CA LEU A 24 -23.22 -7.41 -6.84
C LEU A 24 -24.12 -6.25 -6.37
N LEU A 25 -25.08 -6.52 -5.48
CA LEU A 25 -25.91 -5.47 -4.87
C LEU A 25 -25.06 -4.51 -4.01
N ALA A 26 -24.14 -5.04 -3.21
CA ALA A 26 -23.22 -4.22 -2.39
C ALA A 26 -22.28 -3.34 -3.25
N LEU A 27 -21.85 -3.86 -4.39
CA LEU A 27 -21.01 -3.15 -5.35
C LEU A 27 -21.75 -1.96 -5.98
N ALA A 28 -23.00 -2.16 -6.41
CA ALA A 28 -23.85 -1.10 -6.95
C ALA A 28 -24.17 0.00 -5.91
N ARG A 29 -24.39 -0.38 -4.66
CA ARG A 29 -24.51 0.59 -3.54
C ARG A 29 -23.24 1.43 -3.39
N THR A 30 -22.06 0.80 -3.49
CA THR A 30 -20.79 1.50 -3.40
C THR A 30 -20.57 2.46 -4.59
N ALA A 31 -20.95 2.06 -5.81
CA ALA A 31 -20.83 2.88 -7.01
C ALA A 31 -21.64 4.19 -6.92
N THR A 32 -22.71 4.21 -6.13
CA THR A 32 -23.58 5.38 -5.95
C THR A 32 -23.40 6.08 -4.60
N ASN A 33 -22.40 5.69 -3.81
CA ASN A 33 -22.23 6.15 -2.41
C ASN A 33 -23.52 5.96 -1.59
N ASN A 34 -24.15 4.80 -1.70
CA ASN A 34 -25.41 4.40 -1.08
C ASN A 34 -26.63 5.26 -1.46
N ARG A 35 -26.57 6.04 -2.54
CA ARG A 35 -27.70 6.88 -2.98
C ARG A 35 -28.77 6.11 -3.75
N ILE A 36 -28.42 4.97 -4.34
CA ILE A 36 -29.36 4.10 -5.07
C ILE A 36 -29.25 2.69 -4.51
N LEU A 37 -30.41 2.11 -4.20
CA LEU A 37 -30.53 0.75 -3.70
C LEU A 37 -31.01 -0.16 -4.83
N PRO A 38 -30.18 -1.06 -5.35
CA PRO A 38 -30.60 -2.02 -6.36
C PRO A 38 -31.57 -3.05 -5.75
N LEU A 39 -32.64 -3.38 -6.48
CA LEU A 39 -33.63 -4.39 -6.10
C LEU A 39 -33.28 -5.78 -6.65
N ASN A 40 -32.56 -5.82 -7.77
CA ASN A 40 -32.21 -7.06 -8.45
C ASN A 40 -30.82 -6.99 -9.09
N ALA A 41 -30.28 -8.15 -9.47
CA ALA A 41 -28.94 -8.27 -10.05
C ALA A 41 -28.80 -7.50 -11.38
N LYS A 42 -29.86 -7.45 -12.20
CA LYS A 42 -29.85 -6.75 -13.49
C LYS A 42 -29.72 -5.24 -13.30
N GLU A 43 -30.53 -4.67 -12.41
CA GLU A 43 -30.50 -3.27 -12.02
C GLU A 43 -29.16 -2.89 -11.38
N ALA A 44 -28.60 -3.77 -10.54
CA ALA A 44 -27.26 -3.56 -9.96
C ALA A 44 -26.18 -3.39 -11.04
N ILE A 45 -26.18 -4.24 -12.08
CA ILE A 45 -25.25 -4.13 -13.21
C ILE A 45 -25.44 -2.79 -13.95
N GLU A 46 -26.68 -2.40 -14.22
CA GLU A 46 -26.99 -1.13 -14.89
C GLU A 46 -26.52 0.08 -14.07
N ILE A 47 -26.76 0.07 -12.76
CA ILE A 47 -26.28 1.10 -11.82
C ILE A 47 -24.75 1.18 -11.84
N ILE A 48 -24.05 0.04 -11.76
CA ILE A 48 -22.58 0.00 -11.78
C ILE A 48 -22.05 0.59 -13.08
N LEU A 49 -22.63 0.21 -14.23
CA LEU A 49 -22.23 0.73 -15.54
C LEU A 49 -22.46 2.24 -15.66
N LEU A 50 -23.56 2.75 -15.08
CA LEU A 50 -23.91 4.16 -15.17
C LEU A 50 -23.07 5.04 -14.24
N HIS A 51 -22.79 4.58 -13.02
CA HIS A 51 -22.19 5.40 -11.96
C HIS A 51 -20.70 5.17 -11.76
N THR A 52 -20.10 4.17 -12.41
CA THR A 52 -18.65 3.98 -12.38
C THR A 52 -17.99 4.73 -13.54
N PRO A 53 -16.96 5.58 -13.27
CA PRO A 53 -16.37 6.46 -14.29
C PRO A 53 -15.51 5.70 -15.31
N ASP A 54 -14.71 4.74 -14.87
CA ASP A 54 -13.73 4.06 -15.73
C ASP A 54 -13.40 2.65 -15.21
N LEU A 55 -12.66 1.90 -16.03
CA LEU A 55 -12.27 0.53 -15.72
C LEU A 55 -11.33 0.42 -14.53
N GLY A 56 -10.46 1.41 -14.32
CA GLY A 56 -9.59 1.46 -13.15
C GLY A 56 -10.43 1.50 -11.89
N ARG A 57 -11.41 2.40 -11.83
CA ARG A 57 -12.33 2.47 -10.69
C ARG A 57 -13.14 1.19 -10.49
N LEU A 58 -13.63 0.58 -11.57
CA LEU A 58 -14.35 -0.69 -11.51
C LEU A 58 -13.50 -1.76 -10.83
N PHE A 59 -12.28 -1.99 -11.32
CA PHE A 59 -11.42 -3.02 -10.79
C PHE A 59 -10.90 -2.71 -9.39
N SER A 60 -10.86 -1.44 -8.98
CA SER A 60 -10.52 -1.04 -7.61
C SER A 60 -11.60 -1.35 -6.58
N TYR A 61 -12.83 -1.69 -6.98
CA TYR A 61 -13.87 -2.02 -6.01
C TYR A 61 -13.51 -3.28 -5.20
N ARG A 62 -13.75 -3.22 -3.89
CA ARG A 62 -13.44 -4.30 -2.92
C ARG A 62 -14.01 -5.66 -3.30
N ARG A 63 -15.21 -5.70 -3.91
CA ARG A 63 -15.88 -6.95 -4.30
C ARG A 63 -15.29 -7.57 -5.57
N ILE A 64 -14.60 -6.80 -6.40
CA ILE A 64 -13.87 -7.33 -7.55
C ILE A 64 -12.50 -7.78 -7.04
N THR A 65 -12.41 -9.02 -6.58
CA THR A 65 -11.18 -9.59 -6.03
C THR A 65 -10.27 -10.15 -7.14
N SER A 66 -9.01 -10.41 -6.81
CA SER A 66 -8.09 -11.14 -7.71
C SER A 66 -8.68 -12.49 -8.15
N GLN A 67 -9.44 -13.17 -7.27
CA GLN A 67 -10.10 -14.43 -7.59
C GLN A 67 -11.14 -14.27 -8.70
N VAL A 68 -11.96 -13.22 -8.66
CA VAL A 68 -12.97 -12.95 -9.72
C VAL A 68 -12.27 -12.68 -11.04
N LEU A 69 -11.21 -11.86 -11.04
CA LEU A 69 -10.43 -11.55 -12.23
C LEU A 69 -9.71 -12.79 -12.79
N PHE A 70 -9.14 -13.62 -11.93
CA PHE A 70 -8.51 -14.88 -12.31
C PHE A 70 -9.52 -15.87 -12.91
N THR A 71 -10.69 -16.01 -12.28
CA THR A 71 -11.77 -16.87 -12.76
C THR A 71 -12.23 -16.43 -14.15
N TYR A 72 -12.38 -15.12 -14.36
CA TYR A 72 -12.71 -14.56 -15.67
C TYR A 72 -11.63 -14.88 -16.73
N LEU A 73 -10.34 -14.67 -16.43
CA LEU A 73 -9.24 -14.98 -17.36
C LEU A 73 -9.12 -16.47 -17.69
N HIS A 74 -9.34 -17.33 -16.69
CA HIS A 74 -9.36 -18.78 -16.87
C HIS A 74 -10.50 -19.23 -17.79
N ASP A 75 -11.70 -18.64 -17.64
CA ASP A 75 -12.83 -18.90 -18.54
C ASP A 75 -12.51 -18.48 -19.98
N LYS A 76 -11.83 -17.34 -20.17
CA LYS A 76 -11.34 -16.86 -21.47
C LYS A 76 -10.10 -17.57 -22.00
N LYS A 77 -9.66 -18.67 -21.36
CA LYS A 77 -8.52 -19.52 -21.76
C LYS A 77 -7.19 -18.78 -21.86
N VAL A 78 -6.99 -17.74 -21.06
CA VAL A 78 -5.71 -17.04 -20.95
C VAL A 78 -4.82 -17.75 -19.93
N SER A 79 -3.57 -18.03 -20.29
CA SER A 79 -2.60 -18.59 -19.36
C SER A 79 -2.34 -17.60 -18.23
N SER A 80 -2.67 -18.00 -17.00
CA SER A 80 -2.43 -17.21 -15.80
C SER A 80 -1.11 -17.51 -15.10
N ALA A 81 -0.27 -18.35 -15.71
CA ALA A 81 1.07 -18.67 -15.23
C ALA A 81 1.95 -17.42 -15.27
N GLY A 82 2.10 -16.76 -14.12
CA GLY A 82 2.93 -15.57 -13.93
C GLY A 82 2.21 -14.34 -13.38
N PHE A 83 0.89 -14.38 -13.19
CA PHE A 83 0.18 -13.28 -12.52
C PHE A 83 0.35 -13.38 -11.00
N SER A 84 1.20 -12.54 -10.41
CA SER A 84 1.47 -12.51 -8.97
C SER A 84 0.57 -11.54 -8.19
N ASN A 85 -0.05 -10.56 -8.87
CA ASN A 85 -0.85 -9.53 -8.22
C ASN A 85 -2.11 -9.14 -9.04
N LYS A 86 -3.08 -8.51 -8.37
CA LYS A 86 -4.36 -8.08 -8.97
C LYS A 86 -4.17 -7.11 -10.15
N ASN A 87 -3.16 -6.24 -10.09
CA ASN A 87 -2.87 -5.29 -11.18
C ASN A 87 -2.44 -6.01 -12.46
N GLN A 88 -1.63 -7.08 -12.36
CA GLN A 88 -1.27 -7.89 -13.52
C GLN A 88 -2.49 -8.60 -14.13
N LEU A 89 -3.44 -9.06 -13.29
CA LEU A 89 -4.71 -9.61 -13.77
C LEU A 89 -5.56 -8.52 -14.46
N MET A 90 -5.63 -7.31 -13.90
CA MET A 90 -6.34 -6.18 -14.49
C MET A 90 -5.76 -5.78 -15.85
N LEU A 91 -4.43 -5.66 -15.94
CA LEU A 91 -3.72 -5.33 -17.18
C LEU A 91 -3.91 -6.43 -18.24
N ALA A 92 -3.85 -7.70 -17.84
CA ALA A 92 -4.12 -8.82 -18.75
C ALA A 92 -5.56 -8.81 -19.28
N ILE A 93 -6.54 -8.48 -18.43
CA ILE A 93 -7.95 -8.35 -18.84
C ILE A 93 -8.12 -7.17 -19.81
N GLN A 94 -7.52 -6.02 -19.51
CA GLN A 94 -7.57 -4.84 -20.38
C GLN A 94 -6.93 -5.13 -21.75
N ASP A 95 -5.78 -5.79 -21.78
CA ASP A 95 -5.10 -6.21 -23.01
C ASP A 95 -5.94 -7.23 -23.80
N LEU A 96 -6.58 -8.18 -23.13
CA LEU A 96 -7.50 -9.13 -23.76
C LEU A 96 -8.71 -8.42 -24.39
N TRP A 97 -9.34 -7.49 -23.68
CA TRP A 97 -10.48 -6.73 -24.19
C TRP A 97 -10.08 -5.84 -25.36
N ALA A 98 -8.90 -5.21 -25.31
CA ALA A 98 -8.35 -4.44 -26.43
C ALA A 98 -8.08 -5.32 -27.66
N LYS A 99 -7.54 -6.53 -27.46
CA LYS A 99 -7.31 -7.51 -28.54
C LYS A 99 -8.61 -8.05 -29.15
N GLN A 100 -9.65 -8.23 -28.34
CA GLN A 100 -10.98 -8.64 -28.82
C GLN A 100 -11.64 -7.51 -29.62
N SER A 101 -11.55 -6.27 -29.16
CA SER A 101 -12.08 -5.09 -29.87
C SER A 101 -11.45 -4.86 -31.25
N ASN A 102 -10.24 -5.37 -31.50
CA ASN A 102 -9.56 -5.28 -32.80
C ASN A 102 -9.83 -6.46 -33.74
N LYS A 103 -10.35 -7.60 -33.25
CA LYS A 103 -10.68 -8.76 -34.09
C LYS A 103 -12.02 -8.60 -34.81
N ASP A 104 -12.91 -7.77 -34.30
CA ASP A 104 -14.21 -7.48 -34.92
C ASP A 104 -14.13 -6.54 -36.14
N VAL A 105 -12.92 -6.07 -36.50
CA VAL A 105 -12.67 -5.25 -37.71
C VAL A 105 -12.03 -6.06 -38.85
N VAL A 106 -11.52 -7.27 -38.58
CA VAL A 106 -10.82 -8.10 -39.58
C VAL A 106 -11.50 -9.45 -39.71
N SER A 107 -12.76 -9.46 -40.13
CA SER A 107 -13.39 -10.64 -40.75
C SER A 107 -14.53 -10.21 -41.67
N GLU A 108 -14.16 -9.63 -42.82
CA GLU A 108 -14.90 -9.84 -44.04
C GLU A 108 -13.92 -10.08 -45.21
N HIS A 109 -14.11 -11.25 -45.84
CA HIS A 109 -13.61 -11.70 -47.15
C HIS A 109 -12.12 -12.09 -47.34
N VAL A 110 -11.89 -13.41 -47.14
CA VAL A 110 -11.29 -14.40 -48.08
C VAL A 110 -11.03 -13.80 -49.49
N THR A 111 -9.86 -13.92 -50.15
CA THR A 111 -9.34 -15.13 -50.82
C THR A 111 -7.97 -14.89 -51.51
N VAL A 112 -7.25 -15.99 -51.76
CA VAL A 112 -6.21 -16.25 -52.81
C VAL A 112 -4.71 -16.09 -52.49
N LYS A 113 -4.08 -17.27 -52.31
CA LYS A 113 -2.78 -17.76 -52.84
C LYS A 113 -1.87 -16.76 -53.60
N ARG A 114 -0.57 -16.70 -53.24
CA ARG A 114 0.55 -17.33 -53.99
C ARG A 114 1.95 -17.07 -53.39
N ARG A 115 2.67 -18.20 -53.28
CA ARG A 115 4.12 -18.46 -53.36
C ARG A 115 5.10 -17.33 -53.78
N ALA A 116 6.18 -17.28 -52.99
CA ALA A 116 7.60 -17.35 -53.35
C ALA A 116 8.38 -16.17 -53.99
N THR A 117 9.52 -15.93 -53.33
CA THR A 117 10.90 -15.69 -53.81
C THR A 117 11.44 -14.29 -54.11
N SER A 118 12.69 -14.14 -53.63
CA SER A 118 13.82 -13.29 -54.03
C SER A 118 13.88 -11.82 -53.60
N SER A 119 14.83 -11.57 -52.68
CA SER A 119 15.73 -10.40 -52.62
C SER A 119 16.47 -10.22 -53.96
N PRO A 120 17.01 -9.04 -54.33
CA PRO A 120 18.22 -8.50 -53.69
C PRO A 120 18.34 -6.96 -53.58
N GLU A 121 19.26 -6.53 -52.69
CA GLU A 121 20.11 -5.32 -52.79
C GLU A 121 19.43 -3.91 -52.71
N SER A 122 19.97 -2.85 -52.09
CA SER A 122 21.32 -2.49 -51.65
C SER A 122 21.32 -1.20 -50.79
N LYS A 123 22.38 -1.06 -49.96
CA LYS A 123 23.13 0.16 -49.55
C LYS A 123 22.47 1.32 -48.75
N CYS A 124 22.92 1.38 -47.49
CA CYS A 124 23.76 2.44 -46.89
C CYS A 124 23.22 3.88 -46.80
N ARG A 125 23.07 4.40 -45.56
CA ARG A 125 23.81 5.60 -45.11
C ARG A 125 23.66 5.87 -43.61
N LYS A 126 24.81 5.99 -42.94
CA LYS A 126 24.97 6.60 -41.61
C LYS A 126 24.60 8.09 -41.70
N GLY A 127 23.75 8.55 -40.79
CA GLY A 127 23.44 9.96 -40.56
C GLY A 127 23.46 10.25 -39.06
N ARG A 128 24.64 10.61 -38.56
CA ARG A 128 24.86 11.18 -37.23
C ARG A 128 24.32 12.61 -37.26
N ARG A 129 23.31 12.93 -36.46
CA ARG A 129 22.93 14.30 -36.13
C ARG A 129 22.90 14.45 -34.61
N GLU A 130 23.90 15.15 -34.10
CA GLU A 130 23.82 15.87 -32.83
C GLU A 130 22.79 17.00 -32.99
N VAL A 131 21.90 17.13 -32.01
CA VAL A 131 21.21 18.38 -31.71
C VAL A 131 21.21 18.54 -30.19
N ARG A 132 21.97 19.55 -29.74
CA ARG A 132 21.84 20.18 -28.43
C ARG A 132 20.47 20.82 -28.32
N SER A 133 19.83 20.71 -27.16
CA SER A 133 18.96 21.77 -26.66
C SER A 133 19.02 21.82 -25.13
N ASN A 134 19.03 23.05 -24.64
CA ASN A 134 19.27 23.47 -23.27
C ASN A 134 18.01 23.41 -22.40
N SER A 135 18.27 23.56 -21.10
CA SER A 135 17.57 24.42 -20.14
C SER A 135 16.26 23.95 -19.47
N THR A 136 16.41 23.74 -18.15
CA THR A 136 15.66 24.36 -17.03
C THR A 136 14.15 24.15 -16.88
N GLY A 137 13.80 23.63 -15.70
CA GLY A 137 12.80 24.26 -14.81
C GLY A 137 11.50 23.49 -14.57
N ALA A 138 11.35 22.93 -13.37
CA ALA A 138 10.24 23.23 -12.44
C ALA A 138 10.34 22.31 -11.19
N LEU A 139 11.06 22.80 -10.17
CA LEU A 139 10.94 22.32 -8.79
C LEU A 139 9.63 22.90 -8.22
N GLY A 140 8.73 22.02 -7.78
CA GLY A 140 7.56 22.39 -6.99
C GLY A 140 7.92 22.49 -5.52
N ASN A 141 8.03 23.73 -5.05
CA ASN A 141 8.53 24.19 -3.75
C ASN A 141 7.96 23.50 -2.50
N PHE A 142 8.87 22.98 -1.67
CA PHE A 142 8.71 22.66 -0.25
C PHE A 142 9.40 23.73 0.61
N VAL A 143 9.06 25.02 0.47
CA VAL A 143 9.55 26.03 1.42
C VAL A 143 8.53 27.16 1.56
N GLY A 144 8.16 27.47 2.79
CA GLY A 144 7.47 28.72 3.12
C GLY A 144 7.11 28.83 4.60
N GLY A 145 7.90 29.62 5.33
CA GLY A 145 7.46 30.27 6.58
C GLY A 145 8.48 30.26 7.70
N ASP A 146 9.38 31.25 7.72
CA ASP A 146 10.18 31.62 8.89
C ASP A 146 9.25 31.95 10.07
N VAL A 147 9.36 31.15 11.14
CA VAL A 147 8.92 31.53 12.47
C VAL A 147 10.00 31.06 13.43
N SER A 148 10.55 31.99 14.20
CA SER A 148 11.54 31.74 15.24
C SER A 148 10.98 30.75 16.27
N ILE A 149 11.50 29.51 16.29
CA ILE A 149 11.14 28.51 17.30
C ILE A 149 12.25 28.44 18.34
N THR A 150 11.86 28.72 19.58
CA THR A 150 12.63 28.48 20.79
C THR A 150 12.84 26.98 20.99
N ASN A 151 14.12 26.57 21.08
CA ASN A 151 14.67 25.36 21.69
C ASN A 151 13.76 24.12 21.74
N ILE A 152 13.83 23.29 20.70
CA ILE A 152 13.48 21.88 20.81
C ILE A 152 14.79 21.11 21.04
N CYS A 153 14.95 20.61 22.26
CA CYS A 153 16.05 19.76 22.66
C CYS A 153 15.90 18.39 21.98
N VAL A 154 16.78 18.10 21.02
CA VAL A 154 17.11 16.72 20.68
C VAL A 154 17.74 16.14 21.94
N LYS A 155 17.01 15.33 22.70
CA LYS A 155 17.60 14.57 23.79
C LYS A 155 18.66 13.65 23.19
N GLN A 156 19.92 14.04 23.27
CA GLN A 156 21.04 13.10 23.19
C GLN A 156 20.87 12.14 24.36
N TYR A 157 20.45 10.92 24.04
CA TYR A 157 20.49 9.82 25.00
C TYR A 157 21.95 9.39 25.18
N GLU A 158 22.58 9.86 26.24
CA GLU A 158 23.73 9.18 26.82
C GLU A 158 23.25 7.96 27.59
N VAL A 159 23.70 6.78 27.16
CA VAL A 159 23.41 5.50 27.81
C VAL A 159 24.21 5.44 29.11
N SER A 160 23.60 5.85 30.22
CA SER A 160 24.07 5.51 31.56
C SER A 160 23.34 4.26 32.05
N GLY A 161 24.08 3.16 32.19
CA GLY A 161 23.60 1.93 32.81
C GLY A 161 23.20 0.86 31.81
N VAL A 162 24.20 0.17 31.25
CA VAL A 162 24.00 -1.11 30.56
C VAL A 162 23.45 -2.11 31.57
N GLN A 163 22.13 -2.30 31.57
CA GLN A 163 21.57 -3.66 31.66
C GLN A 163 21.12 -4.02 30.25
N VAL A 164 21.83 -4.98 29.68
CA VAL A 164 21.57 -5.54 28.37
C VAL A 164 20.15 -6.10 28.36
N LEU A 165 19.22 -5.40 27.69
CA LEU A 165 17.97 -6.01 27.25
C LEU A 165 18.33 -7.07 26.20
N PRO A 166 17.74 -8.28 26.29
CA PRO A 166 18.12 -9.39 25.45
C PRO A 166 17.81 -9.08 23.99
N THR A 167 18.82 -9.24 23.15
CA THR A 167 18.70 -9.38 21.70
C THR A 167 17.56 -10.35 21.39
N CYS A 168 16.53 -9.89 20.67
CA CYS A 168 15.50 -10.78 20.10
C CYS A 168 16.10 -11.56 18.92
N VAL A 169 17.04 -12.44 19.22
CA VAL A 169 17.36 -13.64 18.46
C VAL A 169 17.10 -14.78 19.44
N VAL A 170 15.85 -15.24 19.51
CA VAL A 170 15.49 -16.40 20.34
C VAL A 170 16.10 -17.64 19.68
N THR A 171 17.20 -18.13 20.25
CA THR A 171 17.72 -19.49 20.01
C THR A 171 17.28 -20.36 21.18
N PRO A 172 16.87 -21.63 20.96
CA PRO A 172 15.95 -22.32 21.86
C PRO A 172 16.69 -22.85 23.07
N THR A 173 16.44 -22.23 24.23
CA THR A 173 16.54 -22.90 25.52
C THR A 173 15.19 -22.78 26.21
N GLN A 174 14.58 -23.93 26.51
CA GLN A 174 13.25 -24.07 27.10
C GLN A 174 13.03 -23.07 28.24
N SER A 175 12.05 -22.18 28.13
CA SER A 175 11.53 -21.43 29.27
C SER A 175 10.11 -20.90 28.99
N ARG A 176 9.31 -20.79 30.06
CA ARG A 176 7.87 -20.46 30.09
C ARG A 176 7.49 -19.28 29.20
N ALA A 177 6.31 -19.35 28.58
CA ALA A 177 5.65 -18.18 27.99
C ALA A 177 5.58 -17.06 29.03
N THR A 178 6.20 -15.92 28.72
CA THR A 178 6.12 -14.74 29.56
C THR A 178 4.87 -13.96 29.18
N VAL A 179 4.14 -13.50 30.19
CA VAL A 179 2.92 -12.70 30.00
C VAL A 179 3.30 -11.24 30.18
N VAL A 180 3.00 -10.41 29.18
CA VAL A 180 3.27 -8.97 29.17
C VAL A 180 1.96 -8.20 29.06
N ARG A 181 1.86 -7.07 29.75
CA ARG A 181 0.69 -6.20 29.63
C ARG A 181 0.65 -5.50 28.27
N SER A 182 -0.53 -5.37 27.69
CA SER A 182 -0.70 -4.85 26.34
C SER A 182 -0.21 -3.41 26.16
N ASP A 183 -0.30 -2.57 27.19
CA ASP A 183 0.19 -1.19 27.20
C ASP A 183 1.72 -1.13 27.17
N GLU A 184 2.39 -1.93 27.99
CA GLU A 184 3.85 -2.06 28.00
C GLU A 184 4.36 -2.61 26.67
N PHE A 185 3.79 -3.73 26.21
CA PHE A 185 4.13 -4.33 24.92
C PHE A 185 3.98 -3.35 23.75
N THR A 186 2.91 -2.56 23.77
CA THR A 186 2.62 -1.59 22.72
C THR A 186 3.62 -0.44 22.73
N ARG A 187 3.91 0.13 23.90
CA ARG A 187 4.88 1.21 24.06
C ARG A 187 6.26 0.76 23.56
N ASP A 188 6.71 -0.40 24.01
CA ASP A 188 8.02 -0.94 23.69
C ASP A 188 8.13 -1.28 22.19
N PHE A 189 7.07 -1.85 21.59
CA PHE A 189 6.99 -2.07 20.14
C PHE A 189 7.09 -0.75 19.36
N CYS A 190 6.33 0.27 19.75
CA CYS A 190 6.33 1.56 19.05
C CYS A 190 7.69 2.28 19.16
N GLU A 191 8.30 2.27 20.34
CA GLU A 191 9.63 2.82 20.55
C GLU A 191 10.66 2.13 19.66
N TRP A 192 10.70 0.79 19.67
CA TRP A 192 11.57 0.00 18.82
C TRP A 192 11.33 0.26 17.33
N TYR A 193 10.07 0.16 16.87
CA TYR A 193 9.72 0.29 15.46
C TYR A 193 10.10 1.67 14.89
N PHE A 194 9.72 2.76 15.56
CA PHE A 194 10.02 4.10 15.06
C PHE A 194 11.49 4.48 15.21
N THR A 195 12.21 3.90 16.17
CA THR A 195 13.67 4.00 16.23
C THR A 195 14.30 3.41 14.98
N MET A 196 13.92 2.18 14.59
CA MET A 196 14.43 1.54 13.38
C MET A 196 14.05 2.30 12.10
N VAL A 197 12.81 2.77 12.00
CA VAL A 197 12.32 3.53 10.84
C VAL A 197 13.06 4.86 10.69
N ASN A 198 13.29 5.59 11.78
CA ASN A 198 14.02 6.86 11.72
C ASN A 198 15.46 6.66 11.26
N ARG A 199 16.09 5.52 11.54
CA ARG A 199 17.45 5.18 11.06
C ARG A 199 17.55 4.99 9.55
N LEU A 200 16.43 4.95 8.83
CA LEU A 200 16.43 5.06 7.37
C LEU A 200 16.91 6.44 6.90
N GLN A 201 16.78 7.47 7.74
CA GLN A 201 17.22 8.82 7.45
C GLN A 201 18.73 8.98 7.75
N PRO A 202 19.50 9.68 6.89
CA PRO A 202 20.94 9.86 7.07
C PRO A 202 21.33 10.41 8.45
N GLU A 203 20.51 11.31 9.01
CA GLU A 203 20.70 11.95 10.30
C GLU A 203 20.69 10.95 11.45
N CYS A 204 19.94 9.86 11.33
CA CYS A 204 19.79 8.84 12.37
C CYS A 204 20.56 7.55 12.06
N ALA A 205 21.13 7.40 10.86
CA ALA A 205 21.80 6.17 10.42
C ALA A 205 22.99 5.74 11.32
N HIS A 206 23.62 6.72 11.99
CA HIS A 206 24.76 6.49 12.89
C HIS A 206 24.36 5.94 14.27
N LEU A 207 23.08 6.00 14.65
CA LEU A 207 22.60 5.50 15.93
C LEU A 207 22.78 3.98 16.01
N ILE A 208 23.06 3.45 17.20
CA ILE A 208 23.23 2.00 17.44
C ILE A 208 21.85 1.34 17.60
N GLY A 209 21.69 0.11 17.11
CA GLY A 209 20.49 -0.71 17.32
C GLY A 209 20.14 -1.60 16.13
N ASP A 210 18.89 -2.07 16.08
CA ASP A 210 18.35 -2.87 14.98
C ASP A 210 18.05 -2.05 13.73
N MET A 211 18.29 -2.64 12.56
CA MET A 211 17.98 -2.01 11.28
C MET A 211 16.57 -2.35 10.85
N PHE A 212 15.89 -1.40 10.22
CA PHE A 212 14.63 -1.69 9.53
C PHE A 212 14.90 -2.61 8.33
N ARG A 213 14.30 -3.80 8.33
CA ARG A 213 14.52 -4.84 7.32
C ARG A 213 13.25 -5.60 6.99
N GLU A 214 13.28 -6.40 5.92
CA GLU A 214 12.13 -7.18 5.45
C GLU A 214 11.67 -8.26 6.46
N GLU A 215 12.57 -8.83 7.26
CA GLU A 215 12.28 -10.03 8.05
C GLU A 215 11.27 -9.82 9.19
N ILE A 216 11.01 -8.56 9.56
CA ILE A 216 9.99 -8.16 10.54
C ILE A 216 8.57 -8.31 9.97
N PHE A 217 8.43 -8.41 8.65
CA PHE A 217 7.16 -8.60 7.97
C PHE A 217 6.85 -10.08 7.79
N TYR A 218 5.56 -10.40 7.85
CA TYR A 218 5.08 -11.71 7.46
C TYR A 218 5.03 -11.82 5.93
N HIS A 219 5.21 -13.02 5.38
CA HIS A 219 5.46 -13.20 3.94
C HIS A 219 4.33 -12.67 3.03
N ASN A 220 3.08 -12.72 3.48
CA ASN A 220 1.90 -12.20 2.79
C ASN A 220 1.36 -10.90 3.43
N SER A 221 2.22 -10.11 4.08
CA SER A 221 1.82 -8.86 4.72
C SER A 221 1.23 -7.85 3.74
N THR A 222 0.45 -6.89 4.23
CA THR A 222 -0.07 -5.78 3.40
C THR A 222 0.25 -4.43 4.00
N THR A 223 0.40 -3.41 3.17
CA THR A 223 0.62 -2.03 3.63
C THR A 223 -0.22 -1.06 2.83
N ASP A 224 -0.95 -0.20 3.55
CA ASP A 224 -1.69 0.93 3.00
C ASP A 224 -1.15 2.23 3.60
N ILE A 225 -0.68 3.14 2.74
CA ILE A 225 -0.21 4.48 3.12
C ILE A 225 -1.18 5.51 2.54
N TYR A 226 -1.75 6.35 3.39
CA TYR A 226 -2.59 7.48 3.00
C TYR A 226 -1.83 8.77 3.21
N LEU A 227 -1.40 9.40 2.12
CA LEU A 227 -0.79 10.72 2.13
C LEU A 227 -1.90 11.77 2.06
N ILE A 228 -2.02 12.59 3.09
CA ILE A 228 -3.09 13.58 3.26
C ILE A 228 -2.45 14.97 3.31
N GLY A 229 -2.40 15.65 2.17
CA GLY A 229 -1.92 17.03 2.06
C GLY A 229 -2.91 17.90 1.28
N GLN A 230 -2.39 18.67 0.32
CA GLN A 230 -3.24 19.40 -0.64
C GLN A 230 -4.05 18.45 -1.52
N THR A 231 -3.45 17.31 -1.87
CA THR A 231 -4.10 16.19 -2.52
C THR A 231 -4.04 14.97 -1.60
N SER A 232 -4.96 14.03 -1.79
CA SER A 232 -4.93 12.73 -1.11
C SER A 232 -4.44 11.65 -2.06
N GLU A 233 -3.41 10.91 -1.65
CA GLU A 233 -2.83 9.79 -2.39
C GLU A 233 -2.86 8.54 -1.50
N GLU A 234 -3.19 7.40 -2.11
CA GLU A 234 -3.21 6.09 -1.44
C GLU A 234 -2.18 5.20 -2.13
N LEU A 235 -1.25 4.65 -1.36
CA LEU A 235 -0.26 3.70 -1.81
C LEU A 235 -0.52 2.35 -1.17
N HIS A 236 -0.37 1.28 -1.95
CA HIS A 236 -0.63 -0.08 -1.50
C HIS A 236 0.50 -1.03 -1.90
N ALA A 237 0.88 -1.90 -0.98
CA ALA A 237 1.79 -3.02 -1.24
C ALA A 237 1.30 -4.30 -0.57
N GLN A 238 1.68 -5.43 -1.17
CA GLN A 238 1.44 -6.77 -0.62
C GLN A 238 2.70 -7.63 -0.76
N GLY A 239 2.97 -8.43 0.27
CA GLY A 239 4.15 -9.25 0.44
C GLY A 239 5.25 -8.51 1.22
N GLY A 240 5.99 -9.24 2.05
CA GLY A 240 7.02 -8.69 2.95
C GLY A 240 8.00 -7.74 2.25
N ALA A 241 8.64 -8.20 1.17
CA ALA A 241 9.57 -7.41 0.36
C ALA A 241 8.97 -6.09 -0.16
N ASN A 242 7.74 -6.14 -0.68
CA ASN A 242 7.09 -4.97 -1.28
C ASN A 242 6.62 -3.99 -0.20
N THR A 243 6.12 -4.50 0.93
CA THR A 243 5.76 -3.69 2.10
C THR A 243 6.98 -2.95 2.63
N PHE A 244 8.10 -3.66 2.82
CA PHE A 244 9.36 -3.07 3.25
C PHE A 244 9.83 -1.97 2.27
N ALA A 245 9.85 -2.27 0.97
CA ALA A 245 10.24 -1.32 -0.06
C ALA A 245 9.34 -0.09 -0.08
N LEU A 246 8.02 -0.27 -0.04
CA LEU A 246 7.06 0.84 -0.06
C LEU A 246 7.25 1.80 1.11
N LEU A 247 7.39 1.28 2.33
CA LEU A 247 7.60 2.09 3.53
C LEU A 247 8.93 2.84 3.44
N ARG A 248 10.02 2.12 3.14
CA ARG A 248 11.35 2.72 3.01
C ARG A 248 11.37 3.82 1.97
N ASP A 249 10.87 3.54 0.77
CA ASP A 249 10.93 4.47 -0.36
C ASP A 249 10.03 5.69 -0.09
N THR A 250 8.86 5.50 0.54
CA THR A 250 7.98 6.61 0.91
C THR A 250 8.61 7.49 1.99
N PHE A 251 9.12 6.90 3.07
CA PHE A 251 9.72 7.67 4.16
C PHE A 251 10.97 8.43 3.72
N ASN A 252 11.81 7.81 2.87
CA ASN A 252 12.99 8.45 2.29
C ASN A 252 12.64 9.55 1.28
N LYS A 253 11.62 9.32 0.43
CA LYS A 253 11.17 10.33 -0.55
C LYS A 253 10.79 11.65 0.11
N PHE A 254 10.22 11.59 1.31
CA PHE A 254 9.76 12.76 2.06
C PHE A 254 10.69 13.14 3.23
N GLY A 255 11.80 12.43 3.45
CA GLY A 255 12.74 12.67 4.54
C GLY A 255 12.07 12.66 5.93
N LEU A 256 11.15 11.72 6.17
CA LEU A 256 10.30 11.74 7.36
C LEU A 256 11.01 11.17 8.59
N LEU A 257 10.98 11.96 9.66
CA LEU A 257 11.32 11.56 11.01
C LEU A 257 10.04 11.47 11.84
N PHE A 258 9.83 10.32 12.46
CA PHE A 258 8.66 10.00 13.28
C PHE A 258 8.96 10.28 14.75
N SER A 259 8.07 11.04 15.40
CA SER A 259 8.08 11.25 16.85
C SER A 259 6.76 10.71 17.42
N PRO A 260 6.71 9.42 17.83
CA PRO A 260 5.52 8.82 18.41
C PRO A 260 5.22 9.42 19.79
N ASN A 261 3.94 9.62 20.10
CA ASN A 261 3.51 9.97 21.45
C ASN A 261 3.38 8.67 22.28
N LEU A 262 4.47 8.23 22.90
CA LEU A 262 4.52 6.95 23.62
C LEU A 262 3.68 6.93 24.91
N GLU A 263 3.42 8.09 25.51
CA GLU A 263 2.65 8.18 26.76
C GLU A 263 1.15 8.03 26.51
N ASN A 264 0.60 8.82 25.58
CA ASN A 264 -0.85 8.91 25.38
C ASN A 264 -1.29 8.64 23.93
N GLY A 265 -0.36 8.34 23.04
CA GLY A 265 -0.63 8.13 21.62
C GLY A 265 -0.55 6.68 21.19
N THR A 266 -0.52 5.71 22.11
CA THR A 266 -0.43 4.28 21.77
C THR A 266 -1.57 3.48 22.41
N GLN A 267 -2.10 2.49 21.68
CA GLN A 267 -3.19 1.61 22.12
C GLN A 267 -3.04 0.21 21.51
N ALA A 268 -3.52 -0.83 22.21
CA ALA A 268 -3.56 -2.19 21.70
C ALA A 268 -4.97 -2.78 21.74
N PHE A 269 -5.26 -3.68 20.80
CA PHE A 269 -6.51 -4.40 20.68
C PHE A 269 -6.21 -5.87 20.34
N LYS A 270 -6.90 -6.80 21.00
CA LYS A 270 -6.81 -8.23 20.68
C LYS A 270 -7.99 -8.65 19.80
N SER A 271 -7.70 -9.31 18.69
CA SER A 271 -8.74 -9.99 17.90
C SER A 271 -9.02 -11.38 18.47
N ASN A 272 -10.21 -11.93 18.18
CA ASN A 272 -10.57 -13.30 18.55
C ASN A 272 -9.68 -14.37 17.90
N HIS A 273 -8.91 -14.01 16.88
CA HIS A 273 -8.03 -14.93 16.14
C HIS A 273 -6.56 -14.84 16.58
N GLY A 274 -6.27 -14.19 17.71
CA GLY A 274 -4.92 -14.12 18.29
C GLY A 274 -4.01 -13.04 17.69
N MET A 275 -4.46 -12.32 16.66
CA MET A 275 -3.77 -11.14 16.15
C MET A 275 -3.90 -9.97 17.14
N VAL A 276 -2.79 -9.29 17.40
CA VAL A 276 -2.71 -8.08 18.23
C VAL A 276 -2.60 -6.88 17.29
N ARG A 277 -3.55 -5.95 17.39
CA ARG A 277 -3.54 -4.70 16.63
C ARG A 277 -3.02 -3.58 17.52
N ILE A 278 -1.94 -2.95 17.11
CA ILE A 278 -1.34 -1.79 17.77
C ILE A 278 -1.71 -0.54 16.98
N CYS A 279 -2.20 0.49 17.67
CA CYS A 279 -2.39 1.83 17.14
C CYS A 279 -1.35 2.77 17.76
N CYS A 280 -0.76 3.64 16.96
CA CYS A 280 0.17 4.67 17.39
C CYS A 280 -0.11 5.97 16.64
N CYS A 281 -0.06 7.11 17.30
CA CYS A 281 -0.03 8.42 16.66
C CYS A 281 1.11 9.27 17.17
N GLY A 282 1.50 10.26 16.37
CA GLY A 282 2.58 11.16 16.71
C GLY A 282 2.75 12.29 15.72
N THR A 283 3.89 12.96 15.82
CA THR A 283 4.26 14.07 14.94
C THR A 283 5.28 13.61 13.90
N LEU A 284 5.24 14.26 12.74
CA LEU A 284 6.16 14.07 11.62
C LEU A 284 7.04 15.30 11.50
N HIS A 285 8.33 15.06 11.30
CA HIS A 285 9.34 16.08 11.11
C HIS A 285 10.15 15.81 9.85
N HIS A 286 10.69 16.86 9.26
CA HIS A 286 11.72 16.80 8.24
C HIS A 286 12.89 17.62 8.75
N ALA A 287 14.03 16.95 8.99
CA ALA A 287 15.11 17.50 9.80
C ALA A 287 14.57 18.05 11.14
N ASN A 288 14.71 19.35 11.38
CA ASN A 288 14.27 20.01 12.63
C ASN A 288 12.91 20.71 12.50
N SER A 289 12.22 20.52 11.38
CA SER A 289 10.96 21.21 11.09
C SER A 289 9.77 20.27 11.20
N PHE A 290 8.76 20.69 11.95
CA PHE A 290 7.47 20.02 11.98
C PHE A 290 6.81 20.09 10.60
N VAL A 291 6.36 18.94 10.08
CA VAL A 291 5.68 18.84 8.78
C VAL A 291 4.27 18.26 8.88
N GLY A 292 3.90 17.64 10.00
CA GLY A 292 2.57 17.06 10.14
C GLY A 292 2.40 16.09 11.30
N ILE A 293 1.37 15.26 11.19
CA ILE A 293 1.04 14.21 12.15
C ILE A 293 0.87 12.87 11.44
N PHE A 294 1.01 11.78 12.18
CA PHE A 294 0.68 10.45 11.67
C PHE A 294 -0.23 9.68 12.63
N GLU A 295 -0.99 8.76 12.03
CA GLU A 295 -1.74 7.73 12.74
C GLU A 295 -1.41 6.40 12.05
N GLN A 296 -0.91 5.42 12.81
CA GLN A 296 -0.49 4.14 12.29
C GLN A 296 -1.15 3.00 13.05
N GLU A 297 -1.57 1.99 12.30
CA GLU A 297 -2.07 0.71 12.79
C GLU A 297 -1.14 -0.40 12.31
N ASN A 298 -0.70 -1.26 13.21
CA ASN A 298 0.10 -2.44 12.93
C ASN A 298 -0.64 -3.68 13.42
N GLY A 299 -0.95 -4.61 12.52
CA GLY A 299 -1.42 -5.94 12.88
C GLY A 299 -0.24 -6.86 13.10
N LEU A 300 -0.09 -7.37 14.32
CA LEU A 300 0.96 -8.30 14.70
C LEU A 300 0.41 -9.71 14.89
N ILE A 301 1.14 -10.69 14.37
CA ILE A 301 0.87 -12.11 14.58
C ILE A 301 2.12 -12.80 15.11
N CYS A 302 1.95 -13.76 16.02
CA CYS A 302 3.02 -14.67 16.38
C CYS A 302 3.16 -15.71 15.26
N SER A 303 4.32 -15.71 14.62
CA SER A 303 4.64 -16.64 13.53
C SER A 303 4.61 -18.08 14.06
N PRO A 304 3.85 -18.99 13.40
CA PRO A 304 3.76 -20.38 13.85
C PRO A 304 5.08 -21.15 13.65
N VAL A 305 5.99 -20.62 12.82
CA VAL A 305 7.25 -21.29 12.44
C VAL A 305 8.35 -21.02 13.47
N ASP A 306 8.60 -19.75 13.79
CA ASP A 306 9.73 -19.31 14.61
C ASP A 306 9.30 -18.68 15.94
N ARG A 307 7.99 -18.61 16.22
CA ARG A 307 7.40 -17.99 17.42
C ARG A 307 7.74 -16.52 17.60
N THR A 308 8.18 -15.84 16.54
CA THR A 308 8.47 -14.41 16.57
C THR A 308 7.23 -13.59 16.23
N TRP A 309 7.11 -12.39 16.80
CA TRP A 309 6.08 -11.43 16.38
C TRP A 309 6.44 -10.82 15.03
N LYS A 310 5.52 -10.92 14.07
CA LYS A 310 5.68 -10.37 12.72
C LYS A 310 4.53 -9.45 12.35
N ILE A 311 4.85 -8.44 11.55
CA ILE A 311 3.88 -7.49 11.02
C ILE A 311 3.10 -8.13 9.87
N MET A 312 1.82 -8.35 10.08
CA MET A 312 0.87 -8.88 9.10
C MET A 312 0.24 -7.77 8.25
N TYR A 313 -0.03 -6.60 8.84
CA TYR A 313 -0.42 -5.45 8.03
C TYR A 313 0.00 -4.14 8.68
N ILE A 314 0.15 -3.12 7.84
CA ILE A 314 0.30 -1.73 8.25
C ILE A 314 -0.77 -0.89 7.55
N LYS A 315 -1.42 -0.02 8.31
CA LYS A 315 -2.19 1.09 7.76
C LYS A 315 -1.68 2.38 8.37
N ILE A 316 -1.25 3.33 7.55
CA ILE A 316 -0.68 4.58 8.04
C ILE A 316 -1.28 5.79 7.33
N ASN A 317 -1.77 6.74 8.10
CA ASN A 317 -2.17 8.06 7.65
C ASN A 317 -1.02 9.02 7.93
N LEU A 318 -0.51 9.68 6.88
CA LEU A 318 0.49 10.74 6.98
C LEU A 318 -0.19 12.05 6.59
N ARG A 319 -0.44 12.91 7.57
CA ARG A 319 -1.17 14.17 7.35
C ARG A 319 -0.23 15.35 7.45
N GLN A 320 -0.09 16.10 6.35
CA GLN A 320 0.61 17.37 6.33
C GLN A 320 -0.19 18.41 7.14
N MET A 321 0.49 19.14 8.02
CA MET A 321 -0.14 20.18 8.83
C MET A 321 0.81 21.37 9.02
N SER A 322 0.26 22.58 8.98
CA SER A 322 0.99 23.82 9.26
C SER A 322 0.76 24.27 10.70
N GLY A 323 1.84 24.57 11.42
CA GLY A 323 1.80 25.03 12.81
C GLY A 323 2.03 23.91 13.82
N GLN A 324 2.85 24.19 14.84
CA GLN A 324 3.14 23.22 15.90
C GLN A 324 1.87 22.99 16.73
N THR A 325 1.49 21.73 16.88
CA THR A 325 0.33 21.31 17.66
C THR A 325 0.78 20.45 18.84
N VAL A 326 -0.08 20.31 19.83
CA VAL A 326 0.09 19.30 20.89
C VAL A 326 0.18 17.93 20.22
N PRO A 327 1.10 17.04 20.63
CA PRO A 327 1.21 15.71 20.05
C PRO A 327 -0.14 14.98 20.11
N PRO A 328 -0.58 14.34 19.01
CA PRO A 328 -1.86 13.66 19.00
C PRO A 328 -1.89 12.55 20.04
N SER A 329 -3.07 12.30 20.61
CA SER A 329 -3.31 11.26 21.60
C SER A 329 -4.46 10.37 21.14
N LEU A 330 -4.48 9.14 21.67
CA LEU A 330 -5.55 8.17 21.45
C LEU A 330 -6.39 8.05 22.73
N PRO A 331 -7.71 7.81 22.61
CA PRO A 331 -8.54 7.49 23.76
C PRO A 331 -8.03 6.24 24.49
N PRO A 332 -8.11 6.19 25.84
CA PRO A 332 -7.74 5.00 26.61
C PRO A 332 -8.50 3.74 26.17
N CYS A 333 -7.82 2.59 26.15
CA CYS A 333 -8.41 1.29 25.89
C CYS A 333 -8.16 0.31 27.06
N GLN A 334 -8.88 -0.82 27.02
CA GLN A 334 -8.73 -1.89 28.00
C GLN A 334 -7.36 -2.56 27.86
N VAL A 335 -6.63 -2.65 28.97
CA VAL A 335 -5.38 -3.40 29.06
C VAL A 335 -5.68 -4.90 29.18
N PHE A 336 -4.93 -5.72 28.44
CA PHE A 336 -5.03 -7.17 28.45
C PHE A 336 -3.64 -7.82 28.42
N GLU A 337 -3.59 -9.13 28.60
CA GLU A 337 -2.35 -9.90 28.62
C GLU A 337 -1.98 -10.47 27.25
N ILE A 338 -0.71 -10.32 26.88
CA ILE A 338 -0.08 -10.83 25.66
C ILE A 338 0.93 -11.90 26.05
N GLU A 339 0.79 -13.09 25.47
CA GLU A 339 1.77 -14.16 25.58
C GLU A 339 2.89 -13.90 24.58
N THR A 340 4.13 -13.78 25.07
CA THR A 340 5.33 -13.51 24.26
C THR A 340 6.27 -14.70 24.20
#